data_AF-A0A973X7P2-F1
#
_entry.id   AF-A0A973X7P2-F1
#
_cell.length_a   1.000
_cell.length_b   1.000
_cell.length_c   1.000
_cell.angle_alpha   90.00
_cell.angle_beta   90.00
_cell.angle_gamma   90.00
#
_symmetry.space_group_name_H-M   'P 1'
#
loop_
_entity.id
_entity.type
_entity.pdbx_description
1 polymer ?
#
loop_
_entity_poly.entity_id
_entity_poly.type
_entity_poly.pdbx_seq_one_letter_code
_entity_poly.pdbx_strand_id
1 'polypeptide(L)'
;MSSILAHGESPVAPTAKASAVATPPGPKRARSGPMADRIFGLVAKGAAIFTLGLLLAILASLTISAWPAIAKYGLGFLTSTAWDPVQEEFGGLVMIYGTLATSIIALVIAVPVSFGIALFLTELSPAWLKRPLGTAIELLAAIPSIVYGMWGLLVFGPVLAEYVQQPLQAAFAGVPYLGAFVSGPPVGIGILSAGIILAIMIIPFISAVMRDVFEVTPPMLKESAYGLGATTWEVVYK
;
A
#
# COMPACT_ATOMS: atom_id res chain seq x y z
N MET A 1 -56.50 -78.75 6.57
CA MET A 1 -57.69 -78.05 6.04
C MET A 1 -57.82 -76.78 6.87
N SER A 2 -57.50 -75.61 6.27
CA SER A 2 -58.48 -74.63 5.77
C SER A 2 -59.40 -74.16 6.90
N SER A 3 -59.55 -72.90 7.30
CA SER A 3 -59.58 -71.60 6.62
C SER A 3 -59.96 -70.61 7.77
N ILE A 4 -59.59 -69.34 7.89
CA ILE A 4 -59.99 -68.15 7.12
C ILE A 4 -59.60 -66.95 7.99
N LEU A 5 -59.24 -65.86 7.32
CA LEU A 5 -58.93 -64.52 7.82
C LEU A 5 -60.19 -63.75 8.25
N ALA A 6 -60.05 -62.84 9.23
CA ALA A 6 -60.74 -61.53 9.29
C ALA A 6 -60.09 -60.70 10.40
N HIS A 7 -59.09 -59.87 10.08
CA HIS A 7 -59.19 -58.41 9.98
C HIS A 7 -59.90 -57.70 11.15
N GLY A 8 -59.08 -57.11 12.02
CA GLY A 8 -59.40 -55.92 12.80
C GLY A 8 -58.26 -54.93 12.64
N GLU A 9 -58.47 -53.90 11.82
CA GLU A 9 -57.54 -52.79 11.65
C GLU A 9 -57.40 -52.02 12.98
N SER A 10 -56.18 -51.69 13.37
CA SER A 10 -55.89 -50.71 14.42
C SER A 10 -55.07 -49.57 13.81
N PRO A 11 -55.37 -48.31 14.15
CA PRO A 11 -54.92 -47.16 13.40
C PRO A 11 -53.41 -46.91 13.54
N VAL A 12 -52.79 -46.56 12.41
CA VAL A 12 -51.42 -46.07 12.32
C VAL A 12 -51.33 -44.74 13.09
N ALA A 13 -50.73 -44.76 14.27
CA ALA A 13 -50.35 -43.54 14.96
C ALA A 13 -49.22 -42.85 14.17
N PRO A 14 -49.32 -41.54 13.88
CA PRO A 14 -48.22 -40.82 13.24
C PRO A 14 -47.09 -40.73 14.26
N THR A 15 -45.98 -41.41 13.98
CA THR A 15 -44.73 -41.19 14.71
C THR A 15 -44.19 -39.82 14.29
N ALA A 16 -44.69 -38.78 14.96
CA ALA A 16 -44.11 -37.46 14.92
C ALA A 16 -42.70 -37.56 15.52
N LYS A 17 -41.69 -37.78 14.66
CA LYS A 17 -40.30 -37.45 14.99
C LYS A 17 -40.23 -35.94 15.15
N ALA A 18 -40.47 -35.46 16.36
CA ALA A 18 -40.09 -34.12 16.75
C ALA A 18 -38.59 -33.98 16.45
N SER A 19 -38.28 -33.21 15.41
CA SER A 19 -36.93 -32.78 15.11
C SER A 19 -36.46 -31.98 16.31
N ALA A 20 -35.63 -32.59 17.15
CA ALA A 20 -35.02 -31.91 18.27
C ALA A 20 -34.17 -30.76 17.70
N VAL A 21 -34.66 -29.54 17.88
CA VAL A 21 -33.90 -28.32 17.61
C VAL A 21 -32.65 -28.41 18.48
N ALA A 22 -31.51 -28.71 17.85
CA ALA A 22 -30.24 -28.79 18.54
C ALA A 22 -29.90 -27.40 19.07
N THR A 23 -30.05 -27.21 20.39
CA THR A 23 -29.55 -26.02 21.08
C THR A 23 -28.07 -25.87 20.75
N PRO A 24 -27.61 -24.68 20.31
CA PRO A 24 -26.19 -24.48 20.02
C PRO A 24 -25.36 -24.82 21.26
N PRO A 25 -24.23 -25.55 21.11
CA PRO A 25 -23.39 -25.89 22.24
C PRO A 25 -22.93 -24.61 22.93
N GLY A 26 -23.12 -24.52 24.25
CA GLY A 26 -22.70 -23.38 25.05
C GLY A 26 -21.20 -23.12 24.89
N PRO A 27 -20.74 -21.86 25.03
CA PRO A 27 -19.35 -21.51 24.83
C PRO A 27 -18.46 -22.37 25.74
N LYS A 28 -17.59 -23.18 25.14
CA LYS A 28 -16.60 -23.98 25.86
C LYS A 28 -15.67 -23.01 26.58
N ARG A 29 -15.75 -22.93 27.92
CA ARG A 29 -14.81 -22.14 28.73
C ARG A 29 -13.39 -22.59 28.40
N ALA A 30 -12.57 -21.67 27.90
CA ALA A 30 -11.16 -21.92 27.65
C ALA A 30 -10.51 -22.40 28.95
N ARG A 31 -9.76 -23.49 28.85
CA ARG A 31 -9.17 -24.23 29.98
C ARG A 31 -7.79 -23.67 30.35
N SER A 32 -7.53 -22.37 30.13
CA SER A 32 -6.29 -21.77 30.60
C SER A 32 -6.38 -21.63 32.13
N GLY A 33 -5.39 -22.20 32.82
CA GLY A 33 -5.34 -22.07 34.27
C GLY A 33 -5.08 -20.61 34.67
N PRO A 34 -5.54 -20.15 35.85
CA PRO A 34 -5.36 -18.76 36.30
C PRO A 34 -3.89 -18.32 36.37
N MET A 35 -2.94 -19.26 36.42
CA MET A 35 -1.51 -19.00 36.36
C MET A 35 -1.02 -18.72 34.92
N ALA A 36 -1.54 -19.43 33.92
CA ALA A 36 -1.20 -19.21 32.52
C ALA A 36 -1.70 -17.83 32.06
N ASP A 37 -2.91 -17.45 32.44
CA ASP A 37 -3.46 -16.12 32.11
C ASP A 37 -2.65 -14.99 32.76
N ARG A 38 -2.15 -15.19 34.00
CA ARG A 38 -1.29 -14.22 34.68
C ARG A 38 0.09 -14.09 34.03
N ILE A 39 0.71 -15.20 33.68
CA ILE A 39 2.00 -15.20 32.97
C ILE A 39 1.84 -14.50 31.62
N PHE A 40 0.80 -14.86 30.86
CA PHE A 40 0.49 -14.20 29.60
C PHE A 40 0.27 -12.69 29.78
N GLY A 41 -0.53 -12.27 30.76
CA GLY A 41 -0.76 -10.86 31.06
C GLY A 41 0.51 -10.10 31.46
N LEU A 42 1.39 -10.72 32.24
CA LEU A 42 2.69 -10.14 32.62
C LEU A 42 3.64 -10.01 31.43
N VAL A 43 3.72 -11.03 30.58
CA VAL A 43 4.55 -11.01 29.37
C VAL A 43 4.01 -9.99 28.38
N ALA A 44 2.70 -9.92 28.16
CA ALA A 44 2.07 -8.93 27.30
C ALA A 44 2.29 -7.50 27.80
N LYS A 45 2.11 -7.26 29.11
CA LYS A 45 2.40 -5.97 29.74
C LYS A 45 3.89 -5.62 29.66
N GLY A 46 4.77 -6.60 29.89
CA GLY A 46 6.21 -6.45 29.76
C GLY A 46 6.63 -6.07 28.34
N ALA A 47 6.06 -6.73 27.34
CA ALA A 47 6.26 -6.40 25.93
C ALA A 47 5.79 -4.98 25.61
N ALA A 48 4.60 -4.58 26.09
CA ALA A 48 4.08 -3.22 25.89
C ALA A 48 4.93 -2.14 26.57
N ILE A 49 5.45 -2.39 27.77
CA ILE A 49 6.35 -1.47 28.47
C ILE A 49 7.70 -1.41 27.76
N PHE A 50 8.22 -2.55 27.29
CA PHE A 50 9.47 -2.62 26.55
C PHE A 50 9.40 -1.86 25.23
N THR A 51 8.33 -2.02 24.45
CA THR A 51 8.15 -1.27 23.19
C THR A 51 8.03 0.22 23.44
N LEU A 52 7.29 0.63 24.48
CA LEU A 52 7.21 2.03 24.87
C LEU A 52 8.58 2.58 25.32
N GLY A 53 9.31 1.82 26.13
CA GLY A 53 10.66 2.17 26.58
C GLY A 53 11.65 2.28 25.43
N LEU A 54 11.58 1.37 24.46
CA LEU A 54 12.38 1.41 23.24
C LEU A 54 12.08 2.66 22.42
N LEU A 55 10.80 3.02 22.26
CA LEU A 55 10.41 4.25 21.56
C LEU A 55 10.98 5.50 22.25
N LEU A 56 10.90 5.57 23.59
CA LEU A 56 11.50 6.66 24.36
C LEU A 56 13.03 6.69 24.22
N ALA A 57 13.69 5.53 24.23
CA ALA A 57 15.13 5.43 24.04
C ALA A 57 15.55 5.89 22.64
N ILE A 58 14.80 5.54 21.60
CA ILE A 58 15.02 6.02 20.23
C ILE A 58 14.87 7.54 20.16
N LEU A 59 13.81 8.11 20.74
CA LEU A 59 13.61 9.55 20.78
C LEU A 59 14.74 10.28 21.51
N ALA A 60 15.18 9.76 22.66
CA ALA A 60 16.30 10.31 23.41
C ALA A 60 17.61 10.23 22.60
N SER A 61 17.88 9.08 21.99
CA SER A 61 19.07 8.87 21.15
C SER A 61 19.12 9.83 19.95
N LEU A 62 17.99 9.99 19.25
CA LEU A 62 17.86 10.93 18.14
C LEU A 62 18.07 12.38 18.59
N THR A 63 17.50 12.75 19.75
CA THR A 63 17.62 14.12 20.27
C THR A 63 19.07 14.44 20.67
N ILE A 64 19.74 13.54 21.37
CA ILE A 64 21.14 13.71 21.77
C ILE A 64 22.05 13.77 20.54
N SER A 65 21.84 12.89 19.56
CA SER A 65 22.64 12.84 18.33
C SER A 65 22.43 14.06 17.43
N ALA A 66 21.21 14.61 17.40
CA ALA A 66 20.89 15.80 16.62
C ALA A 66 21.30 17.11 17.32
N TRP A 67 21.50 17.11 18.64
CA TRP A 67 21.74 18.34 19.42
C TRP A 67 22.92 19.19 18.92
N PRO A 68 24.09 18.62 18.57
CA PRO A 68 25.21 19.42 18.04
C PRO A 68 24.86 20.13 16.73
N ALA A 69 24.09 19.48 15.85
CA ALA A 69 23.64 20.07 14.59
C ALA A 69 22.60 21.17 14.83
N ILE A 70 21.65 20.94 15.75
CA ILE A 70 20.64 21.93 16.13
C ILE A 70 21.32 23.17 16.74
N ALA A 71 22.33 22.98 17.59
CA ALA A 71 23.07 24.09 18.18
C ALA A 71 23.88 24.90 17.16
N LYS A 72 24.49 24.25 16.16
CA LYS A 72 25.31 24.90 15.11
C LYS A 72 24.46 25.66 14.08
N TYR A 73 23.38 25.05 13.58
CA TYR A 73 22.61 25.59 12.46
C TYR A 73 21.26 26.23 12.87
N GLY A 74 20.75 25.91 14.05
CA GLY A 74 19.49 26.46 14.58
C GLY A 74 18.30 26.27 13.64
N LEU A 75 17.34 27.19 13.74
CA LEU A 75 16.17 27.23 12.84
C LEU A 75 16.52 27.69 11.42
N GLY A 76 17.65 28.38 11.25
CA GLY A 76 18.16 28.81 9.94
C GLY A 76 18.44 27.63 9.00
N PHE A 77 18.75 26.46 9.55
CA PHE A 77 18.87 25.20 8.80
C PHE A 77 17.67 24.95 7.88
N LEU A 78 16.44 25.14 8.36
CA LEU A 78 15.23 24.78 7.61
C LEU A 78 14.97 25.68 6.40
N THR A 79 15.50 26.89 6.40
CA THR A 79 15.28 27.90 5.35
C THR A 79 16.51 28.14 4.48
N SER A 80 17.70 27.72 4.95
CA SER A 80 18.93 27.86 4.20
C SER A 80 18.98 26.91 3.00
N THR A 81 19.35 27.46 1.85
CA THR A 81 19.69 26.69 0.64
C THR A 81 21.18 26.41 0.51
N ALA A 82 22.01 26.92 1.43
CA ALA A 82 23.46 26.73 1.38
C ALA A 82 23.82 25.26 1.57
N TRP A 83 24.69 24.73 0.74
CA TRP A 83 25.25 23.40 0.91
C TRP A 83 26.73 23.46 0.53
N ASP A 84 27.58 23.72 1.53
CA ASP A 84 29.02 23.78 1.40
C ASP A 84 29.69 22.78 2.36
N PRO A 85 30.03 21.57 1.86
CA PRO A 85 30.74 20.56 2.65
C PRO A 85 32.16 20.96 3.05
N VAL A 86 32.78 21.92 2.37
CA VAL A 86 34.16 22.37 2.64
C VAL A 86 34.17 23.33 3.84
N GLN A 87 33.19 24.24 3.89
CA GLN A 87 33.01 25.18 5.01
C GLN A 87 32.14 24.62 6.14
N GLU A 88 31.68 23.37 6.01
CA GLU A 88 30.72 22.74 6.92
C GLU A 88 29.44 23.57 7.13
N GLU A 89 28.95 24.22 6.08
CA GLU A 89 27.67 24.94 6.08
C GLU A 89 26.60 24.11 5.39
N PHE A 90 25.60 23.66 6.15
CA PHE A 90 24.53 22.82 5.62
C PHE A 90 23.17 23.46 5.88
N GLY A 91 22.41 23.62 4.82
CA GLY A 91 21.01 24.00 4.80
C GLY A 91 20.13 22.81 4.41
N GLY A 92 19.00 22.68 5.10
CA GLY A 92 18.03 21.61 4.89
C GLY A 92 17.00 21.91 3.81
N LEU A 93 16.81 23.17 3.40
CA LEU A 93 15.67 23.56 2.55
C LEU A 93 15.68 22.81 1.21
N VAL A 94 16.85 22.68 0.57
CA VAL A 94 16.98 22.00 -0.74
C VAL A 94 16.63 20.52 -0.62
N MET A 95 17.05 19.84 0.45
CA MET A 95 16.75 18.42 0.67
C MET A 95 15.27 18.20 1.02
N ILE A 96 14.70 19.06 1.87
CA ILE A 96 13.27 19.00 2.22
C ILE A 96 12.41 19.26 0.98
N TYR A 97 12.71 20.32 0.24
CA TYR A 97 11.99 20.64 -1.00
C TYR A 97 12.14 19.52 -2.03
N GLY A 98 13.36 19.01 -2.26
CA GLY A 98 13.61 17.93 -3.21
C GLY A 98 12.84 16.66 -2.88
N THR A 99 12.83 16.25 -1.61
CA THR A 99 12.10 15.07 -1.15
C THR A 99 10.58 15.24 -1.29
N LEU A 100 10.04 16.38 -0.90
CA LEU A 100 8.61 16.68 -1.06
C LEU A 100 8.20 16.73 -2.53
N ALA A 101 8.94 17.48 -3.36
CA ALA A 101 8.63 17.65 -4.78
C ALA A 101 8.68 16.30 -5.53
N THR A 102 9.74 15.51 -5.32
CA THR A 102 9.85 14.18 -5.95
C THR A 102 8.75 13.24 -5.47
N SER A 103 8.41 13.25 -4.17
CA SER A 103 7.36 12.40 -3.61
C SER A 103 5.98 12.78 -4.13
N ILE A 104 5.68 14.08 -4.25
CA ILE A 104 4.41 14.57 -4.83
C ILE A 104 4.29 14.13 -6.29
N ILE A 105 5.33 14.35 -7.11
CA ILE A 105 5.34 13.91 -8.51
C ILE A 105 5.12 12.40 -8.59
N ALA A 106 5.83 11.63 -7.75
CA ALA A 106 5.71 10.18 -7.73
C ALA A 106 4.28 9.73 -7.40
N LEU A 107 3.65 10.32 -6.38
CA LEU A 107 2.28 9.98 -5.99
C LEU A 107 1.25 10.38 -7.04
N VAL A 108 1.39 11.57 -7.64
CA VAL A 108 0.49 12.05 -8.71
C VAL A 108 0.47 11.10 -9.89
N ILE A 109 1.61 10.48 -10.21
CA ILE A 109 1.72 9.50 -11.31
C ILE A 109 1.30 8.11 -10.84
N ALA A 110 1.85 7.63 -9.73
CA ALA A 110 1.70 6.25 -9.31
C ALA A 110 0.28 5.91 -8.86
N VAL A 111 -0.37 6.78 -8.09
CA VAL A 111 -1.71 6.51 -7.56
C VAL A 111 -2.75 6.22 -8.66
N PRO A 112 -2.94 7.08 -9.68
CA PRO A 112 -3.92 6.80 -10.73
C PRO A 112 -3.56 5.58 -11.57
N VAL A 113 -2.27 5.39 -11.89
CA VAL A 113 -1.80 4.24 -12.66
C VAL A 113 -2.04 2.94 -11.90
N SER A 114 -1.67 2.89 -10.61
CA SER A 114 -1.87 1.72 -9.76
C SER A 114 -3.34 1.42 -9.50
N PHE A 115 -4.18 2.44 -9.35
CA PHE A 115 -5.63 2.25 -9.26
C PHE A 115 -6.18 1.59 -10.52
N GLY A 116 -5.77 2.06 -11.71
CA GLY A 116 -6.16 1.46 -12.98
C GLY A 116 -5.71 0.00 -13.13
N ILE A 117 -4.48 -0.32 -12.72
CA ILE A 117 -3.95 -1.70 -12.72
C ILE A 117 -4.76 -2.58 -11.76
N ALA A 118 -5.01 -2.11 -10.54
CA ALA A 118 -5.76 -2.86 -9.54
C ALA A 118 -7.19 -3.13 -10.00
N LEU A 119 -7.92 -2.11 -10.46
CA LEU A 119 -9.27 -2.23 -11.00
C LEU A 119 -9.33 -3.19 -12.17
N PHE A 120 -8.38 -3.08 -13.11
CA PHE A 120 -8.28 -4.02 -14.22
C PHE A 120 -8.13 -5.46 -13.72
N LEU A 121 -7.23 -5.72 -12.78
CA LEU A 121 -7.00 -7.07 -12.28
C LEU A 121 -8.14 -7.65 -11.44
N THR A 122 -8.92 -6.81 -10.77
CA THR A 122 -10.02 -7.28 -9.92
C THR A 122 -11.35 -7.41 -10.65
N GLU A 123 -11.69 -6.48 -11.53
CA GLU A 123 -13.04 -6.39 -12.11
C GLU A 123 -13.09 -6.67 -13.62
N LEU A 124 -12.03 -6.37 -14.39
CA LEU A 124 -12.06 -6.44 -15.86
C LEU A 124 -11.21 -7.58 -16.44
N SER A 125 -10.23 -8.08 -15.70
CA SER A 125 -9.23 -9.01 -16.19
C SER A 125 -9.83 -10.41 -16.37
N PRO A 126 -9.61 -11.06 -17.53
CA PRO A 126 -10.04 -12.44 -17.70
C PRO A 126 -9.28 -13.37 -16.73
N ALA A 127 -9.95 -14.45 -16.30
CA ALA A 127 -9.47 -15.32 -15.23
C ALA A 127 -8.07 -15.94 -15.51
N TRP A 128 -7.74 -16.18 -16.78
CA TRP A 128 -6.44 -16.71 -17.20
C TRP A 128 -5.30 -15.70 -17.08
N LEU A 129 -5.61 -14.39 -17.14
CA LEU A 129 -4.64 -13.30 -17.12
C LEU A 129 -4.40 -12.76 -15.70
N LYS A 130 -5.40 -12.87 -14.82
CA LYS A 130 -5.35 -12.34 -13.45
C LYS A 130 -4.16 -12.90 -12.65
N ARG A 131 -3.94 -14.21 -12.70
CA ARG A 131 -2.85 -14.90 -11.99
C ARG A 131 -1.45 -14.49 -12.48
N PRO A 132 -1.11 -14.61 -13.77
CA PRO A 132 0.23 -14.26 -14.23
C PRO A 132 0.57 -12.78 -14.04
N LEU A 133 -0.38 -11.85 -14.28
CA LEU A 133 -0.11 -10.42 -14.02
C LEU A 133 0.06 -10.12 -12.54
N GLY A 134 -0.77 -10.71 -11.68
CA GLY A 134 -0.65 -10.57 -10.23
C GLY A 134 0.74 -10.99 -9.75
N THR A 135 1.20 -12.17 -10.19
CA THR A 135 2.56 -12.64 -9.88
C THR A 135 3.63 -11.73 -10.48
N ALA A 136 3.48 -11.24 -11.71
CA ALA A 136 4.45 -10.32 -12.30
C ALA A 136 4.59 -9.01 -11.52
N ILE A 137 3.48 -8.45 -11.02
CA ILE A 137 3.47 -7.23 -10.19
C ILE A 137 4.16 -7.49 -8.84
N GLU A 138 3.87 -8.62 -8.20
CA GLU A 138 4.50 -9.01 -6.95
C GLU A 138 6.02 -9.22 -7.13
N LEU A 139 6.42 -9.84 -8.24
CA LEU A 139 7.83 -10.01 -8.59
C LEU A 139 8.52 -8.66 -8.90
N LEU A 140 7.83 -7.74 -9.58
CA LEU A 140 8.31 -6.37 -9.81
C LEU A 140 8.52 -5.62 -8.49
N ALA A 141 7.60 -5.78 -7.53
CA ALA A 141 7.74 -5.19 -6.20
C ALA A 141 8.94 -5.78 -5.41
N ALA A 142 9.34 -7.02 -5.70
CA ALA A 142 10.48 -7.66 -5.05
C ALA A 142 11.85 -7.19 -5.58
N ILE A 143 11.90 -6.40 -6.66
CA ILE A 143 13.15 -5.90 -7.21
C ILE A 143 13.81 -4.94 -6.20
N PRO A 144 15.11 -5.12 -5.87
CA PRO A 144 15.80 -4.23 -4.95
C PRO A 144 15.77 -2.77 -5.42
N SER A 145 15.52 -1.84 -4.50
CA SER A 145 15.42 -0.41 -4.82
C SER A 145 16.69 0.17 -5.48
N ILE A 146 17.87 -0.38 -5.15
CA ILE A 146 19.15 0.02 -5.78
C ILE A 146 19.18 -0.26 -7.28
N VAL A 147 18.50 -1.32 -7.74
CA VAL A 147 18.45 -1.68 -9.16
C VAL A 147 17.66 -0.62 -9.92
N TYR A 148 16.50 -0.20 -9.40
CA TYR A 148 15.73 0.91 -9.96
C TYR A 148 16.51 2.22 -9.94
N GLY A 149 17.26 2.50 -8.88
CA GLY A 149 18.09 3.70 -8.79
C GLY A 149 19.20 3.74 -9.84
N MET A 150 19.96 2.65 -9.98
CA MET A 150 21.04 2.54 -10.96
C MET A 150 20.53 2.51 -12.40
N TRP A 151 19.45 1.78 -12.67
CA TRP A 151 18.78 1.82 -13.98
C TRP A 151 18.25 3.22 -14.29
N GLY A 152 17.66 3.87 -13.29
CA GLY A 152 17.16 5.23 -13.35
C GLY A 152 18.25 6.23 -13.75
N LEU A 153 19.43 6.12 -13.15
CA LEU A 153 20.56 7.00 -13.45
C LEU A 153 21.25 6.67 -14.78
N LEU A 154 21.52 5.39 -15.05
CA LEU A 154 22.36 4.98 -16.17
C LEU A 154 21.61 4.79 -17.49
N VAL A 155 20.31 4.50 -17.44
CA VAL A 155 19.51 4.19 -18.64
C VAL A 155 18.40 5.21 -18.80
N PHE A 156 17.55 5.36 -17.80
CA PHE A 156 16.39 6.24 -17.91
C PHE A 156 16.78 7.72 -17.97
N GLY A 157 17.75 8.16 -17.17
CA GLY A 157 18.25 9.53 -17.12
C GLY A 157 18.70 10.02 -18.51
N PRO A 158 19.64 9.34 -19.19
CA PRO A 158 20.06 9.70 -20.55
C PRO A 158 18.89 9.72 -21.56
N VAL A 159 18.00 8.74 -21.51
CA VAL A 159 16.82 8.69 -22.40
C VAL A 159 15.89 9.88 -22.14
N LEU A 160 15.61 10.20 -20.88
CA LEU A 160 14.77 11.34 -20.52
C LEU A 160 15.43 12.66 -20.93
N ALA A 161 16.75 12.76 -20.80
CA ALA A 161 17.50 13.93 -21.21
C ALA A 161 17.38 14.18 -22.71
N GLU A 162 17.62 13.15 -23.53
CA GLU A 162 17.62 13.23 -25.00
C GLU A 162 16.20 13.42 -25.56
N TYR A 163 15.24 12.61 -25.12
CA TYR A 163 13.92 12.55 -25.75
C TYR A 163 12.85 13.44 -25.09
N VAL A 164 13.07 13.89 -23.85
CA VAL A 164 12.08 14.71 -23.14
C VAL A 164 12.64 16.07 -22.78
N GLN A 165 13.79 16.15 -22.09
CA GLN A 165 14.33 17.43 -21.63
C GLN A 165 14.79 18.31 -22.79
N GLN A 166 15.58 17.80 -23.73
CA GLN A 166 16.08 18.60 -24.86
C GLN A 166 14.95 19.17 -25.75
N PRO A 167 13.93 18.39 -26.17
CA PRO A 167 12.80 18.94 -26.92
C PRO A 167 11.99 19.94 -26.11
N LEU A 168 11.80 19.69 -24.82
CA LEU A 168 11.05 20.59 -23.93
C LEU A 168 11.81 21.91 -23.74
N GLN A 169 13.13 21.86 -23.55
CA GLN A 169 13.98 23.05 -23.48
C GLN A 169 13.95 23.85 -24.79
N ALA A 170 14.01 23.17 -25.93
CA ALA A 170 13.92 23.81 -27.24
C ALA A 170 12.54 24.47 -27.45
N ALA A 171 11.46 23.80 -27.06
CA ALA A 171 10.09 24.30 -27.21
C ALA A 171 9.77 25.49 -26.28
N PHE A 172 10.35 25.52 -25.08
CA PHE A 172 10.15 26.59 -24.09
C PHE A 172 11.30 27.61 -24.06
N ALA A 173 12.20 27.57 -25.05
CA ALA A 173 13.27 28.53 -25.19
C ALA A 173 12.70 29.95 -25.34
N GLY A 174 12.97 30.83 -24.37
CA GLY A 174 12.54 32.22 -24.38
C GLY A 174 11.19 32.53 -23.73
N VAL A 175 10.50 31.53 -23.13
CA VAL A 175 9.28 31.78 -22.36
C VAL A 175 9.64 32.15 -20.90
N PRO A 176 9.32 33.36 -20.42
CA PRO A 176 9.59 33.76 -19.03
C PRO A 176 8.87 32.82 -18.04
N TYR A 177 9.51 32.54 -16.91
CA TYR A 177 9.05 31.61 -15.85
C TYR A 177 8.99 30.12 -16.27
N LEU A 178 8.38 29.76 -17.39
CA LEU A 178 8.33 28.37 -17.87
C LEU A 178 9.69 27.84 -18.30
N GLY A 179 10.51 28.68 -18.95
CA GLY A 179 11.89 28.35 -19.26
C GLY A 179 12.73 28.07 -18.02
N ALA A 180 12.42 28.69 -16.87
CA ALA A 180 13.14 28.46 -15.62
C ALA A 180 12.89 27.06 -15.03
N PHE A 181 11.68 26.52 -15.18
CA PHE A 181 11.35 25.16 -14.71
C PHE A 181 12.03 24.05 -15.53
N VAL A 182 12.37 24.33 -16.78
CA VAL A 182 13.07 23.38 -17.68
C VAL A 182 14.55 23.76 -17.86
N SER A 183 14.99 24.86 -17.24
CA SER A 183 16.38 25.32 -17.31
C SER A 183 17.31 24.43 -16.49
N GLY A 184 18.55 24.30 -16.96
CA GLY A 184 19.60 23.53 -16.31
C GLY A 184 20.26 22.54 -17.26
N PRO A 185 21.44 21.99 -16.88
CA PRO A 185 22.13 21.00 -17.70
C PRO A 185 21.20 19.79 -17.97
N PRO A 186 20.99 19.38 -19.24
CA PRO A 186 20.14 18.25 -19.58
C PRO A 186 20.90 16.94 -19.31
N VAL A 187 21.17 16.66 -18.04
CA VAL A 187 21.88 15.45 -17.60
C VAL A 187 20.91 14.32 -17.21
N GLY A 188 19.59 14.56 -17.29
CA GLY A 188 18.59 13.59 -16.87
C GLY A 188 18.52 13.36 -15.36
N ILE A 189 19.34 14.06 -14.58
CA ILE A 189 19.42 14.01 -13.12
C ILE A 189 18.74 15.27 -12.58
N GLY A 190 17.44 15.17 -12.30
CA GLY A 190 16.64 16.28 -11.81
C GLY A 190 15.35 15.80 -11.12
N ILE A 191 14.61 16.74 -10.52
CA ILE A 191 13.42 16.45 -9.71
C ILE A 191 12.37 15.64 -10.49
N LEU A 192 12.14 15.97 -11.77
CA LEU A 192 11.18 15.25 -12.60
C LEU A 192 11.61 13.79 -12.85
N SER A 193 12.88 13.58 -13.22
CA SER A 193 13.43 12.24 -13.46
C SER A 193 13.36 11.38 -12.21
N ALA A 194 13.83 11.91 -11.07
CA ALA A 194 13.76 11.24 -9.79
C ALA A 194 12.32 10.91 -9.37
N GLY A 195 11.38 11.84 -9.57
CA GLY A 195 9.95 11.62 -9.31
C GLY A 195 9.35 10.51 -10.18
N ILE A 196 9.70 10.43 -11.46
CA ILE A 196 9.21 9.38 -12.37
C ILE A 196 9.81 8.01 -12.00
N ILE A 197 11.12 7.94 -11.74
CA ILE A 197 11.78 6.71 -11.29
C ILE A 197 11.13 6.21 -9.99
N LEU A 198 10.90 7.12 -9.04
CA LEU A 198 10.22 6.82 -7.79
C LEU A 198 8.78 6.34 -8.04
N ALA A 199 8.05 6.95 -8.97
CA ALA A 199 6.72 6.50 -9.38
C ALA A 199 6.74 5.05 -9.88
N ILE A 200 7.65 4.74 -10.82
CA ILE A 200 7.80 3.39 -11.39
C ILE A 200 8.10 2.37 -10.28
N MET A 201 8.92 2.74 -9.31
CA MET A 201 9.29 1.86 -8.19
C MET A 201 8.11 1.59 -7.25
N ILE A 202 7.25 2.57 -6.97
CA ILE A 202 6.14 2.40 -6.02
C ILE A 202 4.85 1.86 -6.68
N ILE A 203 4.71 1.95 -8.00
CA ILE A 203 3.52 1.45 -8.74
C ILE A 203 3.20 -0.02 -8.41
N PRO A 204 4.15 -0.97 -8.42
CA PRO A 204 3.84 -2.37 -8.15
C PRO A 204 3.33 -2.59 -6.73
N PHE A 205 3.91 -1.90 -5.75
CA PHE A 205 3.48 -1.96 -4.36
C PHE A 205 2.07 -1.42 -4.17
N ILE A 206 1.77 -0.22 -4.68
CA ILE A 206 0.44 0.38 -4.56
C ILE A 206 -0.58 -0.49 -5.29
N SER A 207 -0.25 -1.03 -6.48
CA SER A 207 -1.17 -1.89 -7.24
C SER A 207 -1.52 -3.18 -6.48
N ALA A 208 -0.52 -3.82 -5.86
CA ALA A 208 -0.74 -5.03 -5.07
C ALA A 208 -1.62 -4.74 -3.85
N VAL A 209 -1.32 -3.68 -3.10
CA VAL A 209 -2.12 -3.28 -1.93
C VAL A 209 -3.55 -2.91 -2.33
N MET A 210 -3.74 -2.14 -3.40
CA MET A 210 -5.07 -1.74 -3.88
C MET A 210 -5.89 -2.93 -4.36
N ARG A 211 -5.27 -3.88 -5.08
CA ARG A 211 -5.92 -5.14 -5.47
C ARG A 211 -6.43 -5.89 -4.25
N ASP A 212 -5.58 -6.06 -3.23
CA ASP A 212 -5.94 -6.79 -2.01
C ASP A 212 -7.09 -6.08 -1.27
N VAL A 213 -7.10 -4.74 -1.24
CA VAL A 213 -8.22 -3.95 -0.69
C VAL A 213 -9.52 -4.20 -1.46
N PHE A 214 -9.50 -4.21 -2.80
CA PHE A 214 -10.70 -4.43 -3.61
C PHE A 214 -11.23 -5.87 -3.54
N GLU A 215 -10.37 -6.84 -3.26
CA GLU A 215 -10.75 -8.24 -3.06
C GLU A 215 -11.42 -8.48 -1.68
N VAL A 216 -11.21 -7.60 -0.70
CA VAL A 216 -11.88 -7.67 0.60
C VAL A 216 -13.36 -7.25 0.50
N THR A 217 -13.76 -6.49 -0.53
CA THR A 217 -15.14 -6.04 -0.71
C THR A 217 -16.08 -7.24 -0.97
N PRO A 218 -17.14 -7.43 -0.14
CA PRO A 218 -18.05 -8.57 -0.27
C PRO A 218 -18.68 -8.68 -1.67
N PRO A 219 -18.66 -9.87 -2.31
CA PRO A 219 -19.20 -10.06 -3.66
C PRO A 219 -20.70 -9.75 -3.73
N MET A 220 -21.47 -10.04 -2.68
CA MET A 220 -22.90 -9.71 -2.60
C MET A 220 -23.19 -8.22 -2.83
N LEU A 221 -22.33 -7.31 -2.34
CA LEU A 221 -22.53 -5.87 -2.54
C LEU A 221 -22.34 -5.50 -4.02
N LYS A 222 -21.33 -6.09 -4.67
CA LYS A 222 -21.05 -5.88 -6.10
C LYS A 222 -22.18 -6.44 -6.96
N GLU A 223 -22.59 -7.69 -6.71
CA GLU A 223 -23.67 -8.36 -7.44
C GLU A 223 -25.02 -7.65 -7.27
N SER A 224 -25.31 -7.11 -6.08
CA SER A 224 -26.52 -6.31 -5.85
C SER A 224 -26.50 -5.02 -6.65
N ALA A 225 -25.36 -4.34 -6.72
CA ALA A 225 -25.22 -3.11 -7.51
C ALA A 225 -25.36 -3.39 -9.02
N TYR A 226 -24.74 -4.46 -9.53
CA TYR A 226 -24.97 -4.92 -10.91
C TYR A 226 -26.44 -5.29 -11.16
N GLY A 227 -27.13 -5.90 -10.18
CA GLY A 227 -28.56 -6.21 -10.23
C GLY A 227 -29.47 -4.98 -10.30
N LEU A 228 -29.00 -3.82 -9.83
CA LEU A 228 -29.68 -2.52 -9.97
C LEU A 228 -29.37 -1.82 -11.31
N GLY A 229 -28.59 -2.45 -12.20
CA GLY A 229 -28.19 -1.91 -13.49
C GLY A 229 -26.97 -1.00 -13.45
N ALA A 230 -26.21 -1.00 -12.35
CA ALA A 230 -24.97 -0.22 -12.25
C ALA A 230 -23.90 -0.78 -13.20
N THR A 231 -23.16 0.12 -13.84
CA THR A 231 -21.98 -0.22 -14.66
C THR A 231 -20.80 -0.62 -13.77
N THR A 232 -19.81 -1.31 -14.34
CA THR A 232 -18.55 -1.66 -13.63
C THR A 232 -17.86 -0.44 -13.01
N TRP A 233 -17.93 0.73 -13.68
CA TRP A 233 -17.40 1.97 -13.13
C TRP A 233 -18.21 2.47 -11.91
N GLU A 234 -19.54 2.40 -11.98
CA GLU A 234 -20.40 2.83 -10.88
C GLU A 234 -20.30 1.92 -9.66
N VAL A 235 -20.09 0.61 -9.84
CA VAL A 235 -19.88 -0.34 -8.74
C VAL A 235 -18.57 -0.12 -8.01
N VAL A 236 -17.53 0.35 -8.71
CA VAL A 236 -16.22 0.62 -8.09
C VAL A 236 -16.17 2.01 -7.44
N TYR A 237 -16.87 2.99 -8.02
CA TYR A 237 -16.84 4.37 -7.54
C TYR A 237 -17.80 4.64 -6.36
N LYS A 238 -18.92 3.92 -6.26
CA LYS A 238 -19.94 4.10 -5.22
C LYS A 238 -19.83 3.08 -4.09
#